data_AF-A0A6A1WMQ1-F1
#
_entry.id   AF-A0A6A1WMQ1-F1
#
_cell.length_a   1.000
_cell.length_b   1.000
_cell.length_c   1.000
_cell.angle_alpha   90.00
_cell.angle_beta   90.00
_cell.angle_gamma   90.00
#
_symmetry.space_group_name_H-M   'P 1'
#
loop_
_entity.id
_entity.type
_entity.pdbx_description
1 polymer ?
#
loop_
_entity_poly.entity_id
_entity_poly.type
_entity_poly.pdbx_seq_one_letter_code
_entity_poly.pdbx_strand_id
1 'polypeptide(L)'
;MESWGHSGFAIVEFKNDWAGFENAMSCAKSFEVDHFGKRDFYAAKNRGDKLFGWMAHKDDYDSRCPIGLYLRKKTDVKTISAIEAEDQRKALTLVSNLTNNLEMKTSHLEEMWNKYQEAGTSLSKLMGQKEEMLKAYNEETRKMQQDTRNHFENILKEHQEVSMHLEAQKKRLEQVEEQLRQREAQNETERRKLHDEKNMREKENLHRKIIELEKKLDAKQALELEVEA
;
A
#
# COMPACT_ATOMS: atom_id res chain seq x y z
N MET A 1 -28.01 -87.52 -9.18
CA MET A 1 -28.62 -88.45 -10.14
C MET A 1 -28.15 -88.05 -11.53
N GLU A 2 -27.57 -89.02 -12.23
CA GLU A 2 -27.30 -89.10 -13.68
C GLU A 2 -26.25 -88.15 -14.30
N SER A 3 -25.04 -88.67 -14.45
CA SER A 3 -24.00 -88.20 -15.38
C SER A 3 -24.36 -88.61 -16.80
N TRP A 4 -24.92 -87.70 -17.59
CA TRP A 4 -25.05 -87.88 -19.03
C TRP A 4 -23.83 -87.29 -19.73
N GLY A 5 -23.36 -87.94 -20.80
CA GLY A 5 -22.19 -87.52 -21.58
C GLY A 5 -22.35 -86.17 -22.29
N HIS A 6 -21.52 -85.92 -23.32
CA HIS A 6 -21.59 -84.67 -24.09
C HIS A 6 -22.97 -84.48 -24.74
N SER A 7 -23.57 -83.30 -24.55
CA SER A 7 -24.92 -82.96 -25.05
C SER A 7 -25.00 -82.78 -26.57
N GLY A 8 -23.88 -82.86 -27.29
CA GLY A 8 -23.77 -82.55 -28.71
C GLY A 8 -23.82 -81.06 -29.03
N PHE A 9 -23.82 -80.18 -28.02
CA PHE A 9 -23.81 -78.73 -28.17
C PHE A 9 -22.56 -78.11 -27.54
N ALA A 10 -22.03 -77.09 -28.19
CA ALA A 10 -20.99 -76.22 -27.65
C ALA A 10 -21.51 -74.77 -27.58
N ILE A 11 -21.10 -74.04 -26.55
CA ILE A 11 -21.39 -72.61 -26.41
C ILE A 11 -20.12 -71.83 -26.72
N VAL A 12 -20.22 -70.86 -27.62
CA VAL A 12 -19.15 -69.93 -27.94
C VAL A 12 -19.47 -68.60 -27.28
N GLU A 13 -18.62 -68.17 -26.36
CA GLU A 13 -18.76 -66.88 -25.67
C GLU A 13 -17.95 -65.80 -26.38
N PHE A 14 -18.59 -64.66 -26.63
CA PHE A 14 -17.95 -63.47 -27.18
C PHE A 14 -17.78 -62.41 -26.09
N LYS A 15 -16.95 -61.39 -26.36
CA LYS A 15 -16.79 -60.25 -25.45
C LYS A 15 -18.14 -59.55 -25.22
N ASN A 16 -18.35 -59.05 -24.01
CA ASN A 16 -19.55 -58.32 -23.63
C ASN A 16 -19.44 -56.82 -23.98
N ASP A 17 -19.19 -56.54 -25.26
CA ASP A 17 -19.09 -55.20 -25.84
C ASP A 17 -19.62 -55.22 -27.29
N TRP A 18 -19.73 -54.03 -27.91
CA TRP A 18 -20.21 -53.90 -29.29
C TRP A 18 -19.35 -54.68 -30.29
N ALA A 19 -18.03 -54.76 -30.08
CA ALA A 19 -17.13 -55.55 -30.92
C ALA A 19 -17.41 -57.06 -30.78
N GLY A 20 -17.68 -57.55 -29.57
CA GLY A 20 -18.08 -58.92 -29.33
C GLY A 20 -19.42 -59.27 -29.96
N PHE A 21 -20.39 -58.35 -29.94
CA PHE A 21 -21.66 -58.50 -30.64
C PHE A 21 -21.48 -58.60 -32.16
N GLU A 22 -20.65 -57.72 -32.76
CA GLU A 22 -20.31 -57.79 -34.19
C GLU A 22 -19.63 -59.11 -34.57
N ASN A 23 -18.68 -59.56 -33.76
CA ASN A 23 -17.99 -60.84 -33.96
C ASN A 23 -18.97 -62.02 -33.90
N ALA A 24 -19.89 -62.02 -32.94
CA ALA A 24 -20.92 -63.04 -32.80
C ALA A 24 -21.87 -63.05 -34.01
N MET A 25 -22.26 -61.88 -34.50
CA MET A 25 -23.13 -61.73 -35.67
C MET A 25 -22.43 -62.23 -36.94
N SER A 26 -21.16 -61.90 -37.13
CA SER A 26 -20.35 -62.37 -38.26
C SER A 26 -20.20 -63.90 -38.25
N CYS A 27 -19.91 -64.48 -37.08
CA CYS A 27 -19.81 -65.93 -36.90
C CYS A 27 -21.14 -66.63 -37.22
N ALA A 28 -22.26 -66.16 -36.67
CA ALA A 28 -23.57 -66.76 -36.97
C ALA A 28 -23.92 -66.67 -38.47
N LYS A 29 -23.57 -65.55 -39.12
CA LYS A 29 -23.82 -65.33 -40.54
C LYS A 29 -23.00 -66.26 -41.44
N SER A 30 -21.77 -66.62 -41.07
CA SER A 30 -20.98 -67.56 -41.88
C SER A 30 -21.64 -68.95 -41.94
N PHE A 31 -22.20 -69.42 -40.81
CA PHE A 31 -22.97 -70.67 -40.79
C PHE A 31 -24.28 -70.58 -41.59
N GLU A 32 -24.98 -69.44 -41.54
CA GLU A 32 -26.21 -69.26 -42.31
C GLU A 32 -25.96 -69.24 -43.83
N VAL A 33 -24.88 -68.60 -44.29
CA VAL A 33 -24.50 -68.55 -45.72
C VAL A 33 -24.17 -69.95 -46.25
N ASP A 34 -23.54 -70.80 -45.44
CA ASP A 34 -23.18 -72.16 -45.83
C ASP A 34 -24.32 -73.19 -45.67
N HIS A 35 -25.56 -72.73 -45.40
CA HIS A 35 -26.73 -73.58 -45.13
C HIS A 35 -26.57 -74.50 -43.92
N PHE A 36 -25.85 -74.01 -42.90
CA PHE A 36 -25.66 -74.64 -41.60
C PHE A 36 -26.21 -73.78 -40.46
N GLY A 37 -27.22 -72.95 -40.75
CA GLY A 37 -27.88 -72.12 -39.76
C GLY A 37 -28.90 -72.89 -38.92
N LYS A 38 -29.54 -72.20 -37.97
CA LYS A 38 -30.58 -72.77 -37.09
C LYS A 38 -31.74 -73.40 -37.86
N ARG A 39 -32.18 -72.78 -38.96
CA ARG A 39 -33.27 -73.30 -39.80
C ARG A 39 -32.89 -74.62 -40.45
N ASP A 40 -31.69 -74.70 -40.99
CA ASP A 40 -31.15 -75.91 -41.63
C ASP A 40 -30.97 -77.04 -40.61
N PHE A 41 -30.55 -76.71 -39.39
CA PHE A 41 -30.45 -77.66 -38.27
C PHE A 41 -31.78 -78.34 -37.95
N TYR A 42 -32.89 -77.61 -37.97
CA TYR A 42 -34.22 -78.15 -37.72
C TYR A 42 -34.82 -78.87 -38.95
N ALA A 43 -34.43 -78.50 -40.16
CA ALA A 43 -34.91 -79.13 -41.40
C ALA A 43 -34.19 -80.45 -41.74
N ALA A 44 -32.97 -80.65 -41.24
CA ALA A 44 -32.15 -81.82 -41.55
C ALA A 44 -32.73 -83.14 -40.99
N LYS A 45 -33.04 -84.11 -41.86
CA LYS A 45 -33.51 -85.46 -41.48
C LYS A 45 -32.40 -86.35 -40.91
N ASN A 46 -31.16 -86.18 -41.38
CA ASN A 46 -29.96 -86.83 -40.85
C ASN A 46 -28.83 -85.79 -40.82
N ARG A 47 -28.33 -85.48 -39.62
CA ARG A 47 -27.35 -84.41 -39.39
C ARG A 47 -25.91 -84.86 -39.64
N GLY A 48 -25.64 -86.17 -39.50
CA GLY A 48 -24.28 -86.71 -39.61
C GLY A 48 -23.27 -85.94 -38.73
N ASP A 49 -22.05 -85.78 -39.23
CA ASP A 49 -20.95 -85.09 -38.53
C ASP A 49 -20.85 -83.59 -38.86
N LYS A 50 -21.92 -82.99 -39.42
CA LYS A 50 -21.94 -81.58 -39.83
C LYS A 50 -22.15 -80.67 -38.62
N LEU A 51 -21.40 -79.57 -38.58
CA LEU A 51 -21.56 -78.53 -37.57
C LEU A 51 -22.60 -77.51 -38.03
N PHE A 52 -23.47 -77.12 -37.09
CA PHE A 52 -24.47 -76.07 -37.29
C PHE A 52 -24.22 -74.97 -36.25
N GLY A 53 -24.42 -73.72 -36.65
CA GLY A 53 -24.13 -72.56 -35.81
C GLY A 53 -25.19 -71.47 -35.95
N TRP A 54 -25.54 -70.84 -34.84
CA TRP A 54 -26.41 -69.67 -34.81
C TRP A 54 -26.15 -68.83 -33.57
N MET A 55 -26.52 -67.56 -33.64
CA MET A 55 -26.57 -66.70 -32.47
C MET A 55 -27.78 -67.08 -31.61
N ALA A 56 -27.57 -67.29 -30.31
CA ALA A 56 -28.65 -67.60 -29.40
C ALA A 56 -29.59 -66.39 -29.25
N HIS A 57 -30.89 -66.61 -29.45
CA HIS A 57 -31.93 -65.60 -29.27
C HIS A 57 -32.86 -65.94 -28.12
N LYS A 58 -33.90 -65.12 -27.92
CA LYS A 58 -34.89 -65.26 -26.85
C LYS A 58 -35.53 -66.66 -26.82
N ASP A 59 -35.76 -67.25 -27.98
CA ASP A 59 -36.34 -68.59 -28.09
C ASP A 59 -35.38 -69.70 -27.64
N ASP A 60 -34.07 -69.57 -27.92
CA ASP A 60 -33.05 -70.48 -27.36
C ASP A 60 -32.97 -70.33 -25.83
N TYR A 61 -33.03 -69.09 -25.34
CA TYR A 61 -33.02 -68.77 -23.91
C TYR A 61 -34.22 -69.34 -23.17
N ASP A 62 -35.42 -69.26 -23.76
CA ASP A 62 -36.67 -69.75 -23.16
C ASP A 62 -36.86 -71.27 -23.35
N SER A 63 -36.03 -71.91 -24.18
CA SER A 63 -36.12 -73.35 -24.45
C SER A 63 -35.82 -74.22 -23.22
N ARG A 64 -36.43 -75.41 -23.18
CA ARG A 64 -36.16 -76.42 -22.13
C ARG A 64 -34.92 -77.29 -22.43
N CYS A 65 -34.24 -77.06 -23.54
CA CYS A 65 -33.07 -77.85 -23.92
C CYS A 65 -31.83 -77.44 -23.08
N PRO A 66 -30.74 -78.22 -23.14
CA PRO A 66 -29.51 -77.90 -22.40
C PRO A 66 -28.97 -76.49 -22.68
N ILE A 67 -29.15 -75.96 -23.91
CA ILE A 67 -28.76 -74.58 -24.27
C ILE A 67 -29.54 -73.56 -23.43
N GLY A 68 -30.88 -73.63 -23.41
CA GLY A 68 -31.69 -72.68 -22.64
C GLY A 68 -31.45 -72.75 -21.13
N LEU A 69 -31.21 -73.96 -20.59
CA LEU A 69 -30.82 -74.14 -19.18
C LEU A 69 -29.48 -73.47 -18.86
N TYR A 70 -28.51 -73.58 -19.78
CA TYR A 70 -27.22 -72.92 -19.64
C TYR A 70 -27.35 -71.39 -19.69
N LEU A 71 -28.05 -70.87 -20.70
CA LEU A 71 -28.20 -69.43 -20.91
C LEU A 71 -28.89 -68.72 -19.73
N ARG A 72 -29.97 -69.30 -19.20
CA ARG A 72 -30.67 -68.76 -18.00
C ARG A 72 -29.81 -68.73 -16.75
N LYS A 73 -28.85 -69.66 -16.61
CA LYS A 73 -27.95 -69.72 -15.46
C LYS A 73 -26.84 -68.68 -15.53
N LYS A 74 -26.50 -68.22 -16.75
CA LYS A 74 -25.27 -67.47 -17.00
C LYS A 74 -25.49 -66.04 -17.50
N THR A 75 -26.63 -65.75 -18.12
CA THR A 75 -26.85 -64.51 -18.86
C THR A 75 -28.28 -64.00 -18.73
N ASP A 76 -28.45 -62.71 -18.95
CA ASP A 76 -29.77 -62.08 -19.10
C ASP A 76 -29.98 -61.68 -20.57
N VAL A 77 -31.19 -61.89 -21.09
CA VAL A 77 -31.54 -61.44 -22.44
C VAL A 77 -31.84 -59.96 -22.42
N LYS A 78 -31.06 -59.18 -23.18
CA LYS A 78 -31.30 -57.76 -23.42
C LYS A 78 -31.58 -57.52 -24.91
N THR A 79 -32.38 -56.49 -25.20
CA THR A 79 -32.56 -55.99 -26.57
C THR A 79 -31.51 -54.94 -26.89
N ILE A 80 -31.13 -54.83 -28.17
CA ILE A 80 -30.20 -53.82 -28.67
C ILE A 80 -30.69 -52.41 -28.27
N SER A 81 -31.97 -52.12 -28.48
CA SER A 81 -32.57 -50.83 -28.14
C SER A 81 -32.52 -50.51 -26.64
N ALA A 82 -32.60 -51.52 -25.76
CA ALA A 82 -32.49 -51.30 -24.32
C ALA A 82 -31.04 -50.95 -23.91
N ILE A 83 -30.05 -51.58 -24.54
CA ILE A 83 -28.63 -51.27 -24.31
C ILE A 83 -28.32 -49.86 -24.82
N GLU A 84 -28.75 -49.53 -26.03
CA GLU A 84 -28.56 -48.20 -26.62
C GLU A 84 -29.22 -47.10 -25.76
N ALA A 85 -30.46 -47.32 -25.29
CA ALA A 85 -31.14 -46.38 -24.41
C ALA A 85 -30.43 -46.22 -23.05
N GLU A 86 -29.87 -47.30 -22.50
CA GLU A 86 -29.09 -47.25 -21.26
C GLU A 86 -27.82 -46.42 -21.44
N ASP A 87 -27.09 -46.64 -22.54
CA ASP A 87 -25.86 -45.91 -22.87
C ASP A 87 -26.14 -44.43 -23.16
N GLN A 88 -27.20 -44.12 -23.91
CA GLN A 88 -27.65 -42.75 -24.13
C GLN A 88 -28.00 -42.04 -22.82
N ARG A 89 -28.73 -42.72 -21.92
CA ARG A 89 -29.07 -42.15 -20.61
C ARG A 89 -27.82 -41.86 -19.78
N LYS A 90 -26.84 -42.77 -19.78
CA LYS A 90 -25.56 -42.57 -19.08
C LYS A 90 -24.80 -41.38 -19.67
N ALA A 91 -24.73 -41.28 -21.00
CA ALA A 91 -24.09 -40.18 -21.70
C ALA A 91 -24.75 -38.83 -21.39
N LEU A 92 -26.08 -38.74 -21.47
CA LEU A 92 -26.84 -37.53 -21.14
C LEU A 92 -26.65 -37.10 -19.67
N THR A 93 -26.67 -38.07 -18.75
CA THR A 93 -26.43 -37.80 -17.32
C THR A 93 -25.01 -37.24 -17.11
N LEU A 94 -24.01 -37.82 -17.75
CA LEU A 94 -22.63 -37.34 -17.67
C LEU A 94 -22.51 -35.93 -18.23
N VAL A 95 -23.07 -35.67 -19.43
CA VAL A 95 -23.05 -34.35 -20.06
C VAL A 95 -23.72 -33.31 -19.16
N SER A 96 -24.92 -33.61 -18.62
CA SER A 96 -25.61 -32.69 -17.71
C SER A 96 -24.79 -32.37 -16.46
N ASN A 97 -24.19 -33.38 -15.83
CA ASN A 97 -23.35 -33.16 -14.64
C ASN A 97 -22.12 -32.30 -14.94
N LEU A 98 -21.47 -32.54 -16.09
CA LEU A 98 -20.32 -31.76 -16.52
C LEU A 98 -20.71 -30.31 -16.86
N THR A 99 -21.82 -30.11 -17.57
CA THR A 99 -22.37 -28.78 -17.87
C THR A 99 -22.66 -28.00 -16.60
N ASN A 100 -23.36 -28.60 -15.63
CA ASN A 100 -23.65 -27.95 -14.35
C ASN A 100 -22.35 -27.59 -13.60
N ASN A 101 -21.34 -28.47 -13.63
CA ASN A 101 -20.05 -28.18 -12.99
C ASN A 101 -19.32 -27.01 -13.65
N LEU A 102 -19.34 -26.95 -14.99
CA LEU A 102 -18.76 -25.86 -15.76
C LEU A 102 -19.48 -24.54 -15.48
N GLU A 103 -20.81 -24.53 -15.47
CA GLU A 103 -21.61 -23.33 -15.16
C GLU A 103 -21.33 -22.80 -13.76
N MET A 104 -21.26 -23.68 -12.75
CA MET A 104 -20.90 -23.28 -11.38
C MET A 104 -19.48 -22.69 -11.32
N LYS A 105 -18.50 -23.30 -12.00
CA LYS A 105 -17.13 -22.79 -12.02
C LYS A 105 -17.02 -21.45 -12.75
N THR A 106 -17.72 -21.30 -13.87
CA THR A 106 -17.78 -20.04 -14.61
C THR A 106 -18.38 -18.93 -13.75
N SER A 107 -19.50 -19.20 -13.07
CA SER A 107 -20.14 -18.23 -12.17
C SER A 107 -19.21 -17.82 -11.02
N HIS A 108 -18.51 -18.79 -10.42
CA HIS A 108 -17.57 -18.50 -9.34
C HIS A 108 -16.37 -17.64 -9.78
N LEU A 109 -15.86 -17.89 -11.00
CA LEU A 109 -14.79 -17.08 -11.57
C LEU A 109 -15.24 -15.64 -11.82
N GLU A 110 -16.47 -15.43 -12.29
CA GLU A 110 -17.06 -14.10 -12.47
C GLU A 110 -17.22 -13.36 -11.14
N GLU A 111 -17.70 -14.03 -10.10
CA GLU A 111 -17.78 -13.46 -8.74
C GLU A 111 -16.39 -13.04 -8.20
N MET A 112 -15.39 -13.89 -8.36
CA MET A 112 -14.01 -13.58 -7.94
C MET A 112 -13.44 -12.39 -8.72
N TRP A 113 -13.72 -12.31 -10.01
CA TRP A 113 -13.30 -11.20 -10.85
C TRP A 113 -13.95 -9.89 -10.40
N ASN A 114 -15.26 -9.88 -10.13
CA ASN A 114 -15.96 -8.71 -9.61
C ASN A 114 -15.38 -8.23 -8.27
N LYS A 115 -15.16 -9.15 -7.32
CA LYS A 115 -14.52 -8.83 -6.03
C LYS A 115 -13.12 -8.23 -6.20
N TYR A 116 -12.34 -8.74 -7.15
CA TYR A 116 -11.02 -8.21 -7.46
C TYR A 116 -11.10 -6.77 -7.99
N GLN A 117 -12.04 -6.49 -8.90
CA GLN A 117 -12.24 -5.13 -9.42
C GLN A 117 -12.71 -4.16 -8.32
N GLU A 118 -13.63 -4.58 -7.46
CA GLU A 118 -14.10 -3.79 -6.31
C GLU A 118 -12.97 -3.47 -5.32
N ALA A 119 -12.11 -4.46 -5.02
CA ALA A 119 -10.94 -4.24 -4.18
C ALA A 119 -9.94 -3.26 -4.83
N GLY A 120 -9.71 -3.39 -6.15
CA GLY A 120 -8.84 -2.49 -6.90
C GLY A 120 -9.32 -1.04 -6.91
N THR A 121 -10.62 -0.83 -7.14
CA THR A 121 -11.23 0.52 -7.11
C THR A 121 -11.20 1.13 -5.71
N SER A 122 -11.49 0.33 -4.68
CA SER A 122 -11.41 0.76 -3.28
C SER A 122 -9.99 1.17 -2.88
N LEU A 123 -8.99 0.39 -3.29
CA LEU A 123 -7.58 0.70 -3.04
C LEU A 123 -7.15 1.98 -3.76
N SER A 124 -7.50 2.14 -5.03
CA SER A 124 -7.22 3.36 -5.80
C SER A 124 -7.79 4.60 -5.12
N LYS A 125 -9.03 4.53 -4.64
CA LYS A 125 -9.68 5.62 -3.89
C LYS A 125 -8.91 5.97 -2.61
N LEU A 126 -8.54 4.97 -1.80
CA LEU A 126 -7.77 5.20 -0.56
C LEU A 126 -6.39 5.81 -0.84
N MET A 127 -5.72 5.37 -1.91
CA MET A 127 -4.45 5.96 -2.31
C MET A 127 -4.61 7.44 -2.69
N GLY A 128 -5.66 7.80 -3.43
CA GLY A 128 -5.97 9.20 -3.76
C GLY A 128 -6.21 10.05 -2.49
N GLN A 129 -7.03 9.57 -1.57
CA GLN A 129 -7.29 10.25 -0.29
C GLN A 129 -6.02 10.43 0.56
N LYS A 130 -5.15 9.41 0.59
CA LYS A 130 -3.85 9.50 1.27
C LYS A 130 -2.96 10.57 0.64
N GLU A 131 -2.91 10.63 -0.69
CA GLU A 131 -2.09 11.61 -1.40
C GLU A 131 -2.58 13.04 -1.17
N GLU A 132 -3.90 13.28 -1.17
CA GLU A 132 -4.50 14.57 -0.83
C GLU A 132 -4.15 15.00 0.60
N MET A 133 -4.26 14.09 1.57
CA MET A 133 -3.91 14.36 2.96
C MET A 133 -2.42 14.71 3.12
N LEU A 134 -1.53 13.97 2.45
CA LEU A 134 -0.10 14.26 2.47
C LEU A 134 0.22 15.62 1.84
N LYS A 135 -0.45 15.98 0.73
CA LYS A 135 -0.31 17.29 0.10
C LYS A 135 -0.73 18.41 1.05
N ALA A 136 -1.90 18.27 1.70
CA ALA A 136 -2.40 19.26 2.66
C ALA A 136 -1.47 19.41 3.87
N TYR A 137 -1.01 18.30 4.46
CA TYR A 137 -0.06 18.32 5.58
C TYR A 137 1.26 19.02 5.22
N ASN A 138 1.82 18.70 4.04
CA ASN A 138 3.06 19.29 3.59
C ASN A 138 2.92 20.79 3.32
N GLU A 139 1.78 21.22 2.77
CA GLU A 139 1.51 22.63 2.52
C GLU A 139 1.38 23.43 3.82
N GLU A 140 0.66 22.88 4.80
CA GLU A 140 0.53 23.52 6.12
C GLU A 140 1.88 23.63 6.83
N THR A 141 2.70 22.57 6.75
CA THR A 141 4.07 22.59 7.29
C THR A 141 4.92 23.69 6.65
N ARG A 142 4.81 23.88 5.33
CA ARG A 142 5.53 24.95 4.61
C ARG A 142 5.07 26.33 5.04
N LYS A 143 3.75 26.56 5.14
CA LYS A 143 3.20 27.84 5.59
C LYS A 143 3.68 28.20 6.99
N MET A 144 3.57 27.27 7.94
CA MET A 144 4.04 27.47 9.31
C MET A 144 5.55 27.81 9.37
N GLN A 145 6.36 27.12 8.58
CA GLN A 145 7.80 27.40 8.49
C GLN A 145 8.06 28.79 7.88
N GLN A 146 7.31 29.17 6.85
CA GLN A 146 7.44 30.47 6.21
C GLN A 146 7.01 31.61 7.15
N ASP A 147 5.90 31.45 7.86
CA ASP A 147 5.41 32.44 8.82
C ASP A 147 6.41 32.66 9.95
N THR A 148 6.98 31.56 10.46
CA THR A 148 8.04 31.60 11.47
C THR A 148 9.28 32.34 10.94
N ARG A 149 9.73 32.05 9.72
CA ARG A 149 10.87 32.75 9.09
C ARG A 149 10.60 34.24 8.93
N ASN A 150 9.43 34.60 8.42
CA ASN A 150 9.02 36.00 8.23
C ASN A 150 8.99 36.76 9.57
N HIS A 151 8.50 36.12 10.63
CA HIS A 151 8.48 36.71 11.96
C HIS A 151 9.89 37.01 12.48
N PHE A 152 10.82 36.06 12.32
CA PHE A 152 12.21 36.28 12.72
C PHE A 152 12.92 37.33 11.86
N GLU A 153 12.66 37.38 10.56
CA GLU A 153 13.20 38.43 9.68
C GLU A 153 12.75 39.82 10.11
N ASN A 154 11.48 39.98 10.49
CA ASN A 154 10.95 41.24 11.01
C ASN A 154 11.62 41.63 12.33
N ILE A 155 11.75 40.70 13.29
CA ILE A 155 12.44 40.96 14.57
C ILE A 155 13.89 41.39 14.32
N LEU A 156 14.61 40.70 13.42
CA LEU A 156 15.99 41.04 13.10
C LEU A 156 16.11 42.44 12.50
N LYS A 157 15.17 42.81 11.62
CA LYS A 157 15.12 44.15 11.03
C LYS A 157 14.87 45.22 12.10
N GLU A 158 13.86 45.04 12.96
CA GLU A 158 13.57 45.97 14.06
C GLU A 158 14.76 46.10 15.02
N HIS A 159 15.41 44.99 15.36
CA HIS A 159 16.59 44.99 16.21
C HIS A 159 17.75 45.78 15.58
N GLN A 160 17.96 45.62 14.26
CA GLN A 160 18.99 46.37 13.54
C GLN A 160 18.69 47.88 13.55
N GLU A 161 17.44 48.28 13.33
CA GLU A 161 17.01 49.68 13.39
C GLU A 161 17.25 50.30 14.77
N VAL A 162 16.85 49.59 15.84
CA VAL A 162 17.07 50.05 17.22
C VAL A 162 18.55 50.13 17.56
N SER A 163 19.35 49.15 17.13
CA SER A 163 20.80 49.15 17.33
C SER A 163 21.48 50.37 16.67
N MET A 164 21.09 50.68 15.43
CA MET A 164 21.56 51.89 14.75
C MET A 164 21.16 53.18 15.50
N HIS A 165 19.93 53.23 16.04
CA HIS A 165 19.48 54.37 16.82
C HIS A 165 20.27 54.56 18.11
N LEU A 166 20.52 53.47 18.85
CA LEU A 166 21.30 53.49 20.09
C LEU A 166 22.74 53.94 19.83
N GLU A 167 23.37 53.44 18.77
CA GLU A 167 24.74 53.85 18.39
C GLU A 167 24.79 55.34 18.04
N ALA A 168 23.77 55.85 17.35
CA ALA A 168 23.66 57.28 17.07
C ALA A 168 23.46 58.12 18.33
N GLN A 169 22.63 57.67 19.29
CA GLN A 169 22.45 58.34 20.57
C GLN A 169 23.73 58.33 21.41
N LYS A 170 24.42 57.19 21.47
CA LYS A 170 25.69 57.04 22.18
C LYS A 170 26.73 58.05 21.70
N LYS A 171 26.92 58.16 20.37
CA LYS A 171 27.83 59.15 19.78
C LYS A 171 27.47 60.60 20.14
N ARG A 172 26.17 60.94 20.21
CA ARG A 172 25.74 62.28 20.66
C ARG A 172 26.08 62.52 22.12
N LEU A 173 25.88 61.53 22.99
CA LEU A 173 26.23 61.64 24.41
C LEU A 173 27.74 61.80 24.61
N GLU A 174 28.55 61.01 23.90
CA GLU A 174 30.02 61.14 23.91
C GLU A 174 30.46 62.55 23.49
N GLN A 175 29.84 63.13 22.47
CA GLN A 175 30.10 64.50 22.05
C GLN A 175 29.71 65.55 23.11
N VAL A 176 28.56 65.38 23.76
CA VAL A 176 28.10 66.28 24.83
C VAL A 176 29.01 66.17 26.06
N GLU A 177 29.43 64.96 26.44
CA GLU A 177 30.36 64.73 27.53
C GLU A 177 31.69 65.45 27.29
N GLU A 178 32.24 65.34 26.08
CA GLU A 178 33.49 66.02 25.71
C GLU A 178 33.33 67.55 25.75
N GLN A 179 32.23 68.09 25.23
CA GLN A 179 31.95 69.53 25.31
C GLN A 179 31.81 70.03 26.76
N LEU A 180 31.19 69.24 27.64
CA LEU A 180 31.06 69.57 29.06
C LEU A 180 32.43 69.57 29.74
N ARG A 181 33.27 68.55 29.49
CA ARG A 181 34.65 68.52 30.02
C ARG A 181 35.45 69.75 29.61
N GLN A 182 35.33 70.17 28.34
CA GLN A 182 36.00 71.37 27.84
C GLN A 182 35.50 72.64 28.56
N ARG A 183 34.19 72.78 28.74
CA ARG A 183 33.60 73.91 29.48
C ARG A 183 33.98 73.93 30.94
N GLU A 184 34.02 72.77 31.60
CA GLU A 184 34.45 72.67 33.01
C GLU A 184 35.90 73.09 33.17
N ALA A 185 36.80 72.62 32.29
CA ALA A 185 38.20 73.02 32.30
C ALA A 185 38.39 74.53 32.04
N GLN A 186 37.61 75.11 31.13
CA GLN A 186 37.59 76.56 30.89
C GLN A 186 37.10 77.34 32.11
N ASN A 187 35.96 76.96 32.69
CA ASN A 187 35.39 77.59 33.89
C ASN A 187 36.35 77.51 35.08
N GLU A 188 37.02 76.38 35.28
CA GLU A 188 38.02 76.19 36.33
C GLU A 188 39.22 77.12 36.12
N THR A 189 39.66 77.27 34.87
CA THR A 189 40.74 78.20 34.50
C THR A 189 40.35 79.66 34.76
N GLU A 190 39.13 80.06 34.40
CA GLU A 190 38.60 81.40 34.66
C GLU A 190 38.43 81.68 36.16
N ARG A 191 37.93 80.71 36.93
CA ARG A 191 37.83 80.82 38.40
C ARG A 191 39.19 81.06 39.05
N ARG A 192 40.24 80.34 38.62
CA ARG A 192 41.61 80.57 39.10
C ARG A 192 42.10 81.97 38.77
N LYS A 193 41.92 82.42 37.52
CA LYS A 193 42.29 83.80 37.11
C LYS A 193 41.59 84.86 37.97
N LEU A 194 40.28 84.74 38.17
CA LEU A 194 39.51 85.66 39.02
C LEU A 194 39.98 85.63 40.48
N HIS A 195 40.33 84.46 41.00
CA HIS A 195 40.90 84.32 42.34
C HIS A 195 42.27 85.00 42.45
N ASP A 196 43.15 84.80 41.47
CA ASP A 196 44.46 85.44 41.41
C ASP A 196 44.36 86.96 41.28
N GLU A 197 43.47 87.47 40.42
CA GLU A 197 43.18 88.91 40.31
C GLU A 197 42.66 89.49 41.63
N LYS A 198 41.76 88.80 42.32
CA LYS A 198 41.24 89.24 43.62
C LYS A 198 42.37 89.29 44.67
N ASN A 199 43.19 88.25 44.75
CA ASN A 199 44.34 88.20 45.65
C ASN A 199 45.35 89.32 45.36
N MET A 200 45.60 89.62 44.07
CA MET A 200 46.46 90.74 43.66
C MET A 200 45.88 92.08 44.09
N ARG A 201 44.58 92.34 43.86
CA ARG A 201 43.91 93.57 44.33
C ARG A 201 43.95 93.71 45.85
N GLU A 202 43.76 92.62 46.58
CA GLU A 202 43.87 92.62 48.05
C GLU A 202 45.29 92.94 48.50
N LYS A 203 46.33 92.33 47.88
CA LYS A 203 47.74 92.67 48.13
C LYS A 203 48.03 94.13 47.82
N GLU A 204 47.58 94.67 46.69
CA GLU A 204 47.74 96.08 46.34
C GLU A 204 47.05 97.00 47.35
N ASN A 205 45.87 96.62 47.84
CA ASN A 205 45.14 97.40 48.85
C ASN A 205 45.85 97.39 50.20
N LEU A 206 46.36 96.23 50.64
CA LEU A 206 47.21 96.11 51.83
C LEU A 206 48.50 96.93 51.66
N HIS A 207 49.13 96.88 50.49
CA HIS A 207 50.35 97.65 50.20
C HIS A 207 50.08 99.16 50.27
N ARG A 208 48.98 99.63 49.69
CA ARG A 208 48.53 101.03 49.85
C ARG A 208 48.30 101.41 51.32
N LYS A 209 47.67 100.52 52.10
CA LYS A 209 47.43 100.73 53.54
C LYS A 209 48.75 100.84 54.32
N ILE A 210 49.74 100.00 54.01
CA ILE A 210 51.08 100.04 54.61
C ILE A 210 51.72 101.39 54.31
N ILE A 211 51.76 101.83 53.05
CA ILE A 211 52.33 103.15 52.67
C ILE A 211 51.62 104.30 53.40
N GLU A 212 50.29 104.23 53.55
CA GLU A 212 49.53 105.25 54.29
C GLU A 212 49.87 105.26 55.79
N LEU A 213 50.04 104.09 56.40
CA LEU A 213 50.45 103.95 57.80
C LEU A 213 51.90 104.38 58.01
N GLU A 214 52.80 104.06 57.09
CA GLU A 214 54.20 104.53 57.08
C GLU A 214 54.24 106.06 57.01
N LYS A 215 53.50 106.70 56.09
CA LYS A 215 53.39 108.16 56.05
C LYS A 215 52.86 108.77 57.35
N LYS A 216 51.87 108.12 57.98
CA LYS A 216 51.33 108.57 59.28
C LYS A 216 52.34 108.40 60.41
N LEU A 217 53.16 107.34 60.37
CA LEU A 217 54.23 107.11 61.33
C LEU A 217 55.36 108.13 61.14
N ASP A 218 55.81 108.37 59.91
CA ASP A 218 56.81 109.38 59.57
C ASP A 218 56.34 110.79 59.99
N ALA A 219 55.06 111.13 59.76
CA ALA A 219 54.47 112.39 60.22
C ALA A 219 54.42 112.49 61.76
N LYS A 220 54.17 111.37 62.46
CA LYS A 220 54.21 111.32 63.92
C LYS A 220 55.65 111.48 64.46
N GLN A 221 56.62 110.82 63.85
CA GLN A 221 58.04 110.92 64.22
C GLN A 221 58.61 112.33 63.92
N ALA A 222 58.18 112.99 62.85
CA ALA A 222 58.52 114.38 62.58
C ALA A 222 57.97 115.35 63.64
N LEU A 223 56.73 115.13 64.11
CA LEU A 223 56.15 115.89 65.22
C LEU A 223 56.83 115.62 66.57
N GLU A 224 57.36 114.41 66.79
CA GLU A 224 58.11 114.06 68.00
C GLU A 224 59.49 114.73 68.03
N LEU A 225 60.14 114.89 66.87
CA LEU A 225 61.42 115.61 66.72
C LEU A 225 61.28 117.14 66.80
N GLU A 226 60.09 117.71 66.56
CA GLU A 226 59.81 119.15 66.75
C GLU A 226 59.47 119.52 68.21
N VAL A 227 59.19 118.54 69.08
CA VAL A 227 58.90 118.76 70.51
C VAL A 227 60.15 118.62 71.39
N GLU A 228 61.26 118.09 70.85
CA GLU A 228 62.57 117.97 71.54
C GLU A 228 63.64 118.99 71.10
N ALA A 229 63.28 120.02 70.30
CA ALA A 229 64.15 121.14 69.92
C ALA A 229 63.76 122.45 70.65
#